data_AF-A0A0E3WZN8-F1
#
_entry.id   AF-A0A0E3WZN8-F1
#
_cell.length_a   1.000
_cell.length_b   1.000
_cell.length_c   1.000
_cell.angle_alpha   90.00
_cell.angle_beta   90.00
_cell.angle_gamma   90.00
#
_symmetry.space_group_name_H-M   'P 1'
#
loop_
_entity.id
_entity.type
_entity.pdbx_description
1 polymer ?
#
loop_
_entity_poly.entity_id
_entity_poly.type
_entity_poly.pdbx_seq_one_letter_code
_entity_poly.pdbx_strand_id
1 'polypeptide(L)'
;MHNSFFKKVISVKKNNIETRLADAREELADVKKFPDSEFVGIIKELGFRCELCARCCTKEFNDHVFLLDADLAVIRQINPDSVTPAPYYEFCDQKGRFYVSGYALKTKPDGSCIFLENKRCTIYDRRPSICRVYPYMLHREADDSGNVDWRQMSGLNEHGSYYSELDDSECEAIAQDTRAYEEAYLRQIIGFFEAVKAHFQKNDLKHVQSVYDRRIREFLKGKCELEVFVYFKGGFEKYNL
;
A
#
# COMPACT_ATOMS: atom_id res chain seq x y z
N MET A 1 6.46 -16.72 -10.93
CA MET A 1 7.38 -15.68 -11.46
C MET A 1 6.48 -14.72 -12.26
N HIS A 2 6.03 -13.58 -11.78
CA HIS A 2 6.79 -12.45 -11.26
C HIS A 2 5.97 -11.72 -10.20
N ASN A 3 6.24 -12.03 -8.93
CA ASN A 3 5.81 -11.17 -7.83
C ASN A 3 6.92 -10.11 -7.64
N SER A 4 7.04 -9.23 -8.63
CA SER A 4 7.97 -8.09 -8.65
C SER A 4 7.39 -6.87 -7.94
N PHE A 5 6.17 -6.97 -7.40
CA PHE A 5 5.38 -5.85 -6.87
C PHE A 5 5.96 -5.19 -5.61
N PHE A 6 6.96 -5.81 -4.97
CA PHE A 6 7.73 -5.20 -3.87
C PHE A 6 9.25 -5.40 -4.00
N LYS A 7 9.72 -5.92 -5.14
CA LYS A 7 11.13 -6.24 -5.36
C LYS A 7 11.65 -5.62 -6.66
N LYS A 8 11.73 -4.29 -6.67
CA LYS A 8 12.79 -3.60 -7.41
C LYS A 8 13.46 -2.58 -6.48
N VAL A 9 14.49 -3.08 -5.80
CA VAL A 9 15.72 -2.35 -5.51
C VAL A 9 15.52 -0.97 -4.85
N ILE A 10 15.16 -0.97 -3.56
CA ILE A 10 15.80 0.02 -2.67
C ILE A 10 17.27 -0.39 -2.66
N SER A 11 18.03 0.18 -3.60
CA SER A 11 19.47 0.19 -3.54
C SER A 11 19.85 0.55 -2.11
N VAL A 12 20.71 -0.25 -1.48
CA VAL A 12 21.20 -0.04 -0.11
C VAL A 12 21.80 1.37 0.10
N LYS A 13 21.99 2.14 -0.99
CA LYS A 13 22.37 3.55 -1.01
C LYS A 13 21.22 4.56 -0.82
N LYS A 14 19.94 4.16 -0.80
CA LYS A 14 18.75 5.05 -0.71
C LYS A 14 17.97 4.96 0.63
N ASN A 15 18.54 4.38 1.68
CA ASN A 15 17.90 4.29 3.01
C ASN A 15 17.93 5.62 3.81
N ASN A 16 17.92 6.76 3.11
CA ASN A 16 17.85 8.07 3.75
C ASN A 16 16.40 8.59 3.75
N ILE A 17 15.91 9.05 4.91
CA ILE A 17 14.54 9.56 5.07
C ILE A 17 14.31 10.75 4.12
N GLU A 18 15.29 11.64 3.99
CA GLU A 18 15.25 12.79 3.08
C GLU A 18 15.03 12.40 1.63
N THR A 19 15.76 11.38 1.14
CA THR A 19 15.64 10.93 -0.24
C THR A 19 14.28 10.31 -0.49
N ARG A 20 13.79 9.46 0.42
CA ARG A 20 12.45 8.84 0.29
C ARG A 20 11.32 9.87 0.35
N LEU A 21 11.47 10.89 1.19
CA LEU A 21 10.53 12.02 1.26
C LEU A 21 10.55 12.87 -0.02
N ALA A 22 11.72 13.12 -0.60
CA ALA A 22 11.83 13.83 -1.86
C ALA A 22 11.21 13.01 -3.01
N ASP A 23 11.54 11.72 -3.12
CA ASP A 23 10.99 10.82 -4.13
C ASP A 23 9.45 10.77 -4.06
N ALA A 24 8.86 10.62 -2.85
CA ALA A 24 7.39 10.61 -2.68
C ALA A 24 6.71 11.94 -3.04
N ARG A 25 7.38 13.08 -2.82
CA ARG A 25 6.87 14.41 -3.22
C ARG A 25 6.92 14.61 -4.72
N GLU A 26 7.97 14.13 -5.37
CA GLU A 26 8.08 14.13 -6.84
C GLU A 26 6.98 13.25 -7.45
N GLU A 27 6.79 12.04 -6.92
CA GLU A 27 5.73 11.14 -7.37
C GLU A 27 4.33 11.74 -7.20
N LEU A 28 4.05 12.42 -6.08
CA LEU A 28 2.78 13.14 -5.90
C LEU A 28 2.60 14.28 -6.91
N ALA A 29 3.68 14.97 -7.27
CA ALA A 29 3.62 16.02 -8.28
C ALA A 29 3.37 15.44 -9.68
N ASP A 30 3.94 14.27 -9.98
CA ASP A 30 3.76 13.56 -11.24
C ASP A 30 2.32 13.04 -11.38
N VAL A 31 1.79 12.37 -10.34
CA VAL A 31 0.39 11.91 -10.31
C VAL A 31 -0.56 13.06 -10.59
N LYS A 32 -0.35 14.23 -9.96
CA LYS A 32 -1.19 15.41 -10.19
C LYS A 32 -1.13 16.00 -11.60
N LYS A 33 -0.01 15.80 -12.31
CA LYS A 33 0.18 16.31 -13.67
C LYS A 33 -0.26 15.31 -14.73
N PHE A 34 -0.48 14.04 -14.37
CA PHE A 34 -0.85 13.01 -15.32
C PHE A 34 -2.19 13.34 -15.99
N PRO A 35 -2.29 13.38 -17.34
CA PRO A 35 -3.50 13.86 -18.02
C PRO A 35 -4.71 12.98 -17.74
N ASP A 36 -5.85 13.59 -17.39
CA ASP A 36 -7.10 12.85 -17.14
C ASP A 36 -7.57 12.07 -18.36
N SER A 37 -7.48 12.64 -19.56
CA SER A 37 -7.87 11.96 -20.80
C SER A 37 -7.03 10.72 -21.08
N GLU A 38 -5.74 10.76 -20.74
CA GLU A 38 -4.84 9.61 -20.88
C GLU A 38 -5.22 8.53 -19.86
N PHE A 39 -5.50 8.92 -18.62
CA PHE A 39 -5.91 7.97 -17.59
C PHE A 39 -7.24 7.28 -17.91
N VAL A 40 -8.23 8.04 -18.37
CA VAL A 40 -9.52 7.51 -18.82
C VAL A 40 -9.32 6.54 -19.99
N GLY A 41 -8.43 6.87 -20.94
CA GLY A 41 -8.06 5.97 -22.03
C GLY A 41 -7.49 4.64 -21.55
N ILE A 42 -6.55 4.69 -20.59
CA ILE A 42 -5.95 3.50 -19.96
C ILE A 42 -7.00 2.63 -19.27
N ILE A 43 -7.93 3.23 -18.53
CA ILE A 43 -9.02 2.50 -17.85
C ILE A 43 -9.95 1.83 -18.86
N LYS A 44 -10.31 2.55 -19.92
CA LYS A 44 -11.18 2.06 -20.99
C LYS A 44 -10.55 0.92 -21.77
N GLU A 45 -9.27 1.03 -22.11
CA GLU A 45 -8.51 -0.04 -22.77
C GLU A 45 -8.46 -1.30 -21.92
N LEU A 46 -8.23 -1.12 -20.61
CA LEU A 46 -8.15 -2.24 -19.69
C LEU A 46 -9.49 -2.94 -19.48
N GLY A 47 -10.58 -2.17 -19.38
CA GLY A 47 -11.94 -2.70 -19.28
C GLY A 47 -12.14 -3.70 -18.14
N PHE A 48 -11.48 -3.50 -17.00
CA PHE A 48 -11.55 -4.47 -15.90
C PHE A 48 -12.94 -4.47 -15.22
N ARG A 49 -13.47 -5.66 -14.91
CA ARG A 49 -14.62 -5.80 -14.01
C ARG A 49 -14.37 -6.88 -12.96
N CYS A 50 -14.71 -6.57 -11.71
CA CYS A 50 -14.63 -7.52 -10.62
C CYS A 50 -15.75 -8.56 -10.71
N GLU A 51 -15.42 -9.80 -11.05
CA GLU A 51 -16.38 -10.92 -11.10
C GLU A 51 -16.60 -11.63 -9.75
N LEU A 52 -16.18 -11.01 -8.64
CA LEU A 52 -16.26 -11.62 -7.30
C LEU A 52 -15.53 -12.99 -7.22
N CYS A 53 -14.45 -13.15 -7.99
CA CYS A 53 -13.66 -14.38 -8.03
C CYS A 53 -12.83 -14.66 -6.76
N ALA A 54 -12.84 -13.72 -5.80
CA ALA A 54 -12.10 -13.75 -4.55
C ALA A 54 -10.55 -13.74 -4.65
N ARG A 55 -9.96 -13.79 -5.85
CA ARG A 55 -8.49 -13.82 -6.03
C ARG A 55 -7.78 -12.62 -5.41
N CYS A 56 -8.16 -11.39 -5.77
CA CYS A 56 -7.58 -10.18 -5.17
C CYS A 56 -7.89 -9.99 -3.67
N CYS A 57 -8.79 -10.82 -3.12
CA CYS A 57 -9.10 -10.84 -1.68
C CYS A 57 -8.20 -11.81 -0.91
N THR A 58 -7.11 -12.31 -1.49
CA THR A 58 -6.12 -13.15 -0.80
C THR A 58 -4.74 -12.51 -0.80
N LYS A 59 -3.97 -12.82 0.26
CA LYS A 59 -2.56 -12.44 0.37
C LYS A 59 -1.70 -13.06 -0.72
N GLU A 60 -2.06 -14.24 -1.23
CA GLU A 60 -1.32 -14.86 -2.33
C GLU A 60 -1.30 -13.96 -3.58
N PHE A 61 -2.42 -13.30 -3.87
CA PHE A 61 -2.56 -12.46 -5.06
C PHE A 61 -2.16 -11.02 -4.84
N ASN A 62 -2.59 -10.40 -3.73
CA ASN A 62 -2.47 -8.96 -3.50
C ASN A 62 -1.56 -8.60 -2.31
N ASP A 63 -0.87 -9.58 -1.72
CA ASP A 63 0.00 -9.48 -0.53
C ASP A 63 -0.68 -8.90 0.73
N HIS A 64 -1.06 -7.63 0.72
CA HIS A 64 -1.79 -6.98 1.79
C HIS A 64 -2.68 -5.83 1.28
N VAL A 65 -3.74 -5.53 2.03
CA VAL A 65 -4.60 -4.36 1.77
C VAL A 65 -4.18 -3.24 2.70
N PHE A 66 -3.34 -2.33 2.22
CA PHE A 66 -2.96 -1.11 2.95
C PHE A 66 -4.16 -0.19 3.15
N LEU A 67 -4.28 0.41 4.32
CA LEU A 67 -5.40 1.28 4.68
C LEU A 67 -4.93 2.73 4.74
N LEU A 68 -5.60 3.59 3.99
CA LEU A 68 -5.50 5.02 4.22
C LEU A 68 -6.09 5.38 5.58
N ASP A 69 -5.68 6.51 6.15
CA ASP A 69 -6.21 7.01 7.44
C ASP A 69 -7.75 7.08 7.45
N ALA A 70 -8.34 7.45 6.30
CA ALA A 70 -9.79 7.48 6.11
C ALA A 70 -10.40 6.07 6.09
N ASP A 71 -9.79 5.13 5.37
CA ASP A 71 -10.23 3.73 5.34
C ASP A 71 -10.15 3.11 6.72
N LEU A 72 -9.05 3.32 7.45
CA LEU A 72 -8.85 2.77 8.78
C LEU A 72 -9.94 3.25 9.75
N ALA A 73 -10.35 4.52 9.67
CA ALA A 73 -11.44 5.05 10.48
C ALA A 73 -12.76 4.32 10.19
N VAL A 74 -13.06 4.04 8.92
CA VAL A 74 -14.25 3.27 8.51
C VAL A 74 -14.17 1.83 8.98
N ILE A 75 -13.03 1.16 8.77
CA ILE A 75 -12.82 -0.24 9.15
C ILE A 75 -12.90 -0.42 10.66
N ARG A 76 -12.31 0.48 11.47
CA ARG A 76 -12.39 0.42 12.94
C ARG A 76 -13.82 0.53 13.46
N GLN A 77 -14.71 1.24 12.77
CA GLN A 77 -16.14 1.28 13.13
C GLN A 77 -16.88 -0.02 12.80
N ILE A 78 -16.44 -0.76 11.78
CA ILE A 78 -17.03 -2.05 11.40
C ILE A 78 -16.52 -3.15 12.33
N ASN A 79 -15.20 -3.28 12.43
CA ASN A 79 -14.54 -4.27 13.27
C ASN A 79 -13.12 -3.77 13.62
N PRO A 80 -12.87 -3.28 14.85
CA PRO A 80 -11.56 -2.79 15.24
C PRO A 80 -10.48 -3.88 15.26
N ASP A 81 -10.85 -5.16 15.42
CA ASP A 81 -9.90 -6.26 15.48
C ASP A 81 -9.43 -6.74 14.10
N SER A 82 -9.99 -6.17 13.02
CA SER A 82 -9.70 -6.60 11.64
C SER A 82 -8.44 -5.98 11.03
N VAL A 83 -7.70 -5.16 11.79
CA VAL A 83 -6.52 -4.43 11.30
C VAL A 83 -5.25 -4.81 12.06
N THR A 84 -4.12 -4.69 11.39
CA THR A 84 -2.78 -4.95 11.92
C THR A 84 -1.82 -3.90 11.37
N PRO A 85 -0.67 -3.61 12.00
CA PRO A 85 0.39 -2.84 11.33
C PRO A 85 0.64 -3.41 9.93
N ALA A 86 0.80 -2.53 8.93
CA ALA A 86 1.12 -2.99 7.58
C ALA A 86 2.42 -3.82 7.59
N PRO A 87 2.53 -4.85 6.74
CA PRO A 87 3.78 -5.60 6.62
C PRO A 87 4.87 -4.69 6.03
N TYR A 88 6.14 -5.04 6.29
CA TYR A 88 7.33 -4.31 5.83
C TYR A 88 7.55 -2.95 6.49
N TYR A 89 8.01 -2.98 7.73
CA TYR A 89 8.35 -1.76 8.46
C TYR A 89 9.46 -0.97 7.76
N GLU A 90 9.23 0.30 7.51
CA GLU A 90 10.15 1.15 6.75
C GLU A 90 11.39 1.53 7.55
N PHE A 91 11.29 1.62 8.88
CA PHE A 91 12.41 1.94 9.74
C PHE A 91 12.44 1.11 11.03
N CYS A 92 13.64 0.95 11.59
CA CYS A 92 13.87 0.41 12.93
C CYS A 92 14.96 1.24 13.58
N ASP A 93 14.71 1.76 14.79
CA ASP A 93 15.68 2.59 15.49
C ASP A 93 16.72 1.77 16.26
N GLN A 94 17.72 2.46 16.83
CA GLN A 94 18.76 1.80 17.62
C GLN A 94 18.25 1.12 18.90
N LYS A 95 17.01 1.36 19.32
CA LYS A 95 16.35 0.71 20.47
C LYS A 95 15.55 -0.53 20.04
N GLY A 96 15.52 -0.86 18.75
CA GLY A 96 14.81 -2.03 18.23
C GLY A 96 13.31 -1.83 18.07
N ARG A 97 12.87 -0.57 17.97
CA ARG A 97 11.47 -0.16 17.75
C ARG A 97 11.26 0.11 16.27
N PHE A 98 10.17 -0.42 15.71
CA PHE A 98 9.86 -0.33 14.29
C PHE A 98 8.89 0.80 14.00
N TYR A 99 8.95 1.37 12.79
CA TYR A 99 8.08 2.45 12.34
C TYR A 99 7.50 2.08 11.00
N VAL A 100 6.18 2.21 10.86
CA VAL A 100 5.46 1.85 9.65
C VAL A 100 4.43 2.88 9.22
N SER A 101 4.26 3.04 7.91
CA SER A 101 3.45 4.12 7.30
C SER A 101 1.93 3.98 7.47
N GLY A 102 1.45 2.85 7.99
CA GLY A 102 0.02 2.67 8.24
C GLY A 102 -0.37 1.26 8.66
N TYR A 103 -1.67 1.03 8.62
CA TYR A 103 -2.29 -0.26 8.92
C TYR A 103 -2.63 -1.02 7.64
N ALA A 104 -2.79 -2.33 7.76
CA ALA A 104 -3.38 -3.18 6.74
C ALA A 104 -4.54 -4.00 7.32
N LEU A 105 -5.41 -4.51 6.43
CA LEU A 105 -6.36 -5.54 6.84
C LEU A 105 -5.62 -6.81 7.25
N LYS A 106 -6.10 -7.46 8.32
CA LYS A 106 -5.67 -8.81 8.67
C LYS A 106 -6.10 -9.80 7.60
N THR A 107 -5.34 -10.90 7.52
CA THR A 107 -5.70 -12.09 6.76
C THR A 107 -6.06 -13.21 7.73
N LYS A 108 -7.00 -14.07 7.33
CA LYS A 108 -7.28 -15.35 7.99
C LYS A 108 -6.06 -16.29 7.85
N PRO A 109 -5.98 -17.38 8.63
CA PRO A 109 -4.87 -18.33 8.54
C PRO A 109 -4.66 -18.95 7.15
N ASP A 110 -5.71 -19.06 6.34
CA ASP A 110 -5.66 -19.53 4.95
C ASP A 110 -5.17 -18.47 3.95
N GLY A 111 -4.82 -17.27 4.43
CA GLY A 111 -4.35 -16.15 3.61
C GLY A 111 -5.46 -15.33 2.97
N SER A 112 -6.74 -15.67 3.17
CA SER A 112 -7.85 -14.85 2.70
C SER A 112 -8.03 -13.59 3.54
N CYS A 113 -8.58 -12.53 2.96
CA CYS A 113 -8.94 -11.30 3.66
C CYS A 113 -9.91 -11.61 4.81
N ILE A 114 -9.73 -10.93 5.94
CA ILE A 114 -10.59 -11.08 7.13
C ILE A 114 -12.09 -10.90 6.84
N PHE A 115 -12.44 -10.10 5.83
CA PHE A 115 -13.83 -9.84 5.40
C PHE A 115 -14.32 -10.74 4.25
N LEU A 116 -13.53 -11.72 3.79
CA LEU A 116 -13.95 -12.64 2.73
C LEU A 116 -14.74 -13.81 3.31
N GLU A 117 -15.99 -13.98 2.91
CA GLU A 117 -16.85 -15.10 3.30
C GLU A 117 -17.58 -15.65 2.08
N ASN A 118 -17.52 -16.97 1.84
CA ASN A 118 -18.14 -17.61 0.67
C ASN A 118 -17.86 -16.89 -0.67
N LYS A 119 -16.60 -16.51 -0.91
CA LYS A 119 -16.13 -15.72 -2.08
C LYS A 119 -16.70 -14.30 -2.17
N ARG A 120 -17.35 -13.79 -1.14
CA ARG A 120 -17.95 -12.45 -1.09
C ARG A 120 -17.31 -11.62 0.02
N CYS A 121 -17.09 -10.34 -0.27
CA CYS A 121 -16.69 -9.40 0.78
C CYS A 121 -17.91 -9.07 1.62
N THR A 122 -17.85 -9.28 2.94
CA THR A 122 -18.94 -8.98 3.87
C THR A 122 -19.18 -7.47 4.04
N ILE A 123 -18.24 -6.63 3.56
CA ILE A 123 -18.30 -5.18 3.61
C ILE A 123 -18.21 -4.56 2.21
N TYR A 124 -18.73 -5.22 1.18
CA TYR A 124 -18.51 -4.85 -0.23
C TYR A 124 -18.73 -3.35 -0.53
N ASP A 125 -19.81 -2.76 -0.02
CA ASP A 125 -20.15 -1.35 -0.25
C ASP A 125 -19.31 -0.37 0.60
N ARG A 126 -18.64 -0.90 1.64
CA ARG A 126 -17.75 -0.17 2.56
C ARG A 126 -16.30 -0.61 2.41
N ARG A 127 -15.92 -1.23 1.29
CA ARG A 127 -14.55 -1.65 1.01
C ARG A 127 -13.58 -0.47 1.10
N PRO A 128 -12.33 -0.68 1.58
CA PRO A 128 -11.27 0.31 1.51
C PRO A 128 -11.08 0.83 0.08
N SER A 129 -10.64 2.07 -0.08
CA SER A 129 -10.46 2.71 -1.39
C SER A 129 -9.59 1.87 -2.33
N ILE A 130 -8.47 1.31 -1.84
CA ILE A 130 -7.59 0.42 -2.62
C ILE A 130 -8.36 -0.76 -3.22
N CYS A 131 -9.31 -1.35 -2.49
CA CYS A 131 -10.10 -2.49 -2.99
C CYS A 131 -11.17 -2.06 -4.02
N ARG A 132 -11.52 -0.78 -4.11
CA ARG A 132 -12.45 -0.23 -5.10
C ARG A 132 -11.75 0.07 -6.41
N VAL A 133 -10.56 0.64 -6.33
CA VAL A 133 -9.78 1.09 -7.50
C VAL A 133 -8.85 0.00 -8.03
N TYR A 134 -8.72 -1.14 -7.35
CA TYR A 134 -7.93 -2.25 -7.85
C TYR A 134 -8.50 -2.78 -9.18
N PRO A 135 -7.67 -2.95 -10.23
CA PRO A 135 -6.21 -2.87 -10.21
C PRO A 135 -5.64 -1.59 -10.82
N TYR A 136 -6.48 -0.60 -11.14
CA TYR A 136 -6.19 0.61 -11.95
C TYR A 136 -5.11 1.57 -11.43
N MET A 137 -4.50 1.29 -10.28
CA MET A 137 -3.41 2.10 -9.72
C MET A 137 -2.28 2.31 -10.73
N LEU A 138 -1.76 3.52 -10.75
CA LEU A 138 -0.76 3.93 -11.71
C LEU A 138 0.63 3.60 -11.15
N HIS A 139 1.41 2.79 -11.86
CA HIS A 139 2.79 2.50 -11.49
C HIS A 139 3.75 3.02 -12.54
N ARG A 140 4.78 3.74 -12.09
CA ARG A 140 5.93 4.09 -12.92
C ARG A 140 6.94 2.96 -12.83
N GLU A 141 7.16 2.24 -13.91
CA GLU A 141 8.20 1.23 -13.98
C GLU A 141 9.24 1.63 -15.02
N ALA A 142 10.52 1.53 -14.63
CA ALA A 142 11.60 1.58 -15.60
C ALA A 142 11.55 0.34 -16.50
N ASP A 143 11.47 0.55 -17.80
CA ASP A 143 11.68 -0.50 -18.80
C ASP A 143 13.11 -1.07 -18.74
N ASP A 144 13.36 -2.12 -19.51
CA ASP A 144 14.68 -2.76 -19.58
C ASP A 144 15.76 -1.82 -20.16
N SER A 145 15.35 -0.70 -20.77
CA SER A 145 16.22 0.36 -21.29
C SER A 145 16.42 1.52 -20.30
N GLY A 146 15.77 1.48 -19.13
CA GLY A 146 15.81 2.53 -18.11
C GLY A 146 14.85 3.71 -18.34
N ASN A 147 13.98 3.66 -19.36
CA ASN A 147 12.93 4.66 -19.55
C ASN A 147 11.83 4.41 -18.53
N VAL A 148 11.51 5.43 -17.72
CA VAL A 148 10.45 5.35 -16.73
C VAL A 148 9.15 5.77 -17.39
N ASP A 149 8.32 4.79 -17.72
CA ASP A 149 6.99 4.99 -18.30
C ASP A 149 5.91 4.44 -17.36
N TRP A 150 4.66 4.88 -17.54
CA TRP A 150 3.54 4.34 -16.81
C TRP A 150 3.26 2.93 -17.34
N ARG A 151 3.41 1.93 -16.47
CA ARG A 151 3.15 0.53 -16.83
C ARG A 151 1.96 -0.01 -16.06
N GLN A 152 1.14 -0.76 -16.79
CA GLN A 152 -0.01 -1.43 -16.25
C GLN A 152 0.36 -2.77 -15.58
N MET A 153 0.04 -2.84 -14.29
CA MET A 153 -0.76 -3.90 -13.65
C MET A 153 -0.09 -5.21 -13.19
N SER A 154 -0.46 -5.59 -11.96
CA SER A 154 -0.30 -6.92 -11.37
C SER A 154 -1.40 -7.85 -11.89
N GLY A 155 -1.05 -9.07 -12.30
CA GLY A 155 -2.05 -10.12 -12.52
C GLY A 155 -3.04 -9.88 -13.66
N LEU A 156 -2.60 -9.23 -14.76
CA LEU A 156 -3.38 -9.10 -15.98
C LEU A 156 -3.90 -10.48 -16.43
N ASN A 157 -5.20 -10.59 -16.70
CA ASN A 157 -5.90 -11.85 -17.03
C ASN A 157 -5.84 -12.95 -15.95
N GLU A 158 -5.37 -12.66 -14.74
CA GLU A 158 -5.32 -13.61 -13.63
C GLU A 158 -6.46 -13.44 -12.63
N HIS A 159 -7.39 -12.48 -12.81
CA HIS A 159 -8.60 -12.31 -11.98
C HIS A 159 -9.61 -11.36 -12.63
N GLY A 160 -10.90 -11.52 -12.31
CA GLY A 160 -11.97 -10.74 -12.94
C GLY A 160 -11.99 -10.90 -14.47
N SER A 161 -12.75 -10.03 -15.12
CA SER A 161 -12.74 -9.88 -16.58
C SER A 161 -11.94 -8.65 -16.97
N TYR A 162 -11.27 -8.71 -18.12
CA TYR A 162 -10.57 -7.61 -18.77
C TYR A 162 -11.18 -7.37 -20.14
N TYR A 163 -10.88 -6.22 -20.75
CA TYR A 163 -11.40 -5.81 -22.05
C TYR A 163 -12.93 -5.79 -22.13
N SER A 164 -13.60 -5.60 -20.98
CA SER A 164 -15.04 -5.42 -20.92
C SER A 164 -15.39 -4.01 -21.41
N GLU A 165 -16.54 -3.86 -22.05
CA GLU A 165 -17.04 -2.53 -22.38
C GLU A 165 -17.36 -1.76 -21.08
N LEU A 166 -16.68 -0.63 -20.92
CA LEU A 166 -16.94 0.39 -19.92
C LEU A 166 -17.41 1.64 -20.65
N ASP A 167 -18.47 2.27 -20.17
CA ASP A 167 -18.89 3.55 -20.72
C ASP A 167 -17.94 4.68 -20.28
N ASP A 168 -17.99 5.81 -20.99
CA ASP A 168 -17.07 6.92 -20.74
C ASP A 168 -17.24 7.49 -19.32
N SER A 169 -18.46 7.51 -18.79
CA SER A 169 -18.74 8.02 -17.45
C SER A 169 -18.24 7.08 -16.34
N GLU A 170 -18.33 5.76 -16.55
CA GLU A 170 -17.72 4.75 -15.68
C GLU A 170 -16.19 4.93 -15.67
N CYS A 171 -15.57 5.11 -16.84
CA CYS A 171 -14.12 5.30 -16.94
C CYS A 171 -13.66 6.59 -16.24
N GLU A 172 -14.40 7.70 -16.42
CA GLU A 172 -14.14 8.97 -15.74
C GLU A 172 -14.24 8.83 -14.22
N ALA A 173 -15.28 8.15 -13.72
CA ALA A 173 -15.45 7.92 -12.29
C ALA A 173 -14.31 7.08 -11.69
N ILE A 174 -13.92 5.99 -12.37
CA ILE A 174 -12.78 5.16 -11.95
C ILE A 174 -11.48 5.97 -11.96
N ALA A 175 -11.25 6.82 -12.96
CA ALA A 175 -10.06 7.67 -13.05
C ALA A 175 -9.99 8.65 -11.88
N GLN A 176 -11.12 9.30 -11.55
CA GLN A 176 -11.22 10.22 -10.42
C GLN A 176 -10.97 9.51 -9.09
N ASP A 177 -11.61 8.37 -8.85
CA ASP A 177 -11.45 7.59 -7.62
C ASP A 177 -10.01 7.08 -7.47
N THR A 178 -9.41 6.60 -8.55
CA THR A 178 -8.02 6.10 -8.52
C THR A 178 -7.04 7.23 -8.28
N ARG A 179 -7.22 8.39 -8.94
CA ARG A 179 -6.38 9.58 -8.69
C ARG A 179 -6.50 10.05 -7.25
N ALA A 180 -7.72 10.09 -6.71
CA ALA A 180 -7.96 10.47 -5.31
C ALA A 180 -7.27 9.50 -4.34
N TYR A 181 -7.31 8.20 -4.64
CA TYR A 181 -6.60 7.18 -3.88
C TYR A 181 -5.08 7.38 -3.92
N GLU A 182 -4.48 7.51 -5.10
CA GLU A 182 -3.03 7.69 -5.28
C GLU A 182 -2.52 8.94 -4.55
N GLU A 183 -3.24 10.06 -4.69
CA GLU A 183 -2.90 11.29 -3.98
C GLU A 183 -2.95 11.11 -2.47
N ALA A 184 -4.00 10.46 -1.96
CA ALA A 184 -4.17 10.24 -0.53
C ALA A 184 -3.11 9.30 0.04
N TYR A 185 -2.78 8.24 -0.70
CA TYR A 185 -1.68 7.33 -0.38
C TYR A 185 -0.35 8.08 -0.27
N LEU A 186 0.04 8.81 -1.31
CA LEU A 186 1.31 9.55 -1.34
C LEU A 186 1.37 10.62 -0.25
N ARG A 187 0.28 11.33 0.03
CA ARG A 187 0.20 12.28 1.15
C ARG A 187 0.40 11.59 2.50
N GLN A 188 -0.15 10.40 2.69
CA GLN A 188 0.05 9.62 3.91
C GLN A 188 1.51 9.16 4.04
N ILE A 189 2.13 8.68 2.97
CA ILE A 189 3.55 8.30 2.94
C ILE A 189 4.46 9.52 3.22
N ILE A 190 4.17 10.67 2.63
CA ILE A 190 4.88 11.93 2.91
C ILE A 190 4.76 12.31 4.39
N GLY A 191 3.53 12.30 4.93
CA GLY A 191 3.27 12.60 6.33
C GLY A 191 3.99 11.65 7.28
N PHE A 192 4.05 10.36 6.93
CA PHE A 192 4.85 9.38 7.66
C PHE A 192 6.34 9.74 7.67
N PHE A 193 6.95 10.03 6.52
CA PHE A 193 8.38 10.39 6.48
C PHE A 193 8.68 11.68 7.23
N GLU A 194 7.81 12.69 7.13
CA GLU A 194 7.92 13.93 7.92
C GLU A 194 7.84 13.65 9.41
N ALA A 195 6.89 12.81 9.84
CA ALA A 195 6.72 12.43 11.24
C ALA A 195 7.93 11.62 11.77
N VAL A 196 8.44 10.64 11.00
CA VAL A 196 9.64 9.88 11.36
C VAL A 196 10.83 10.82 11.48
N LYS A 197 11.04 11.71 10.49
CA LYS A 197 12.16 12.68 10.51
C LYS A 197 12.12 13.55 11.76
N ALA A 198 10.97 14.16 12.03
CA ALA A 198 10.79 15.01 13.21
C ALA A 198 10.96 14.22 14.52
N HIS A 199 10.41 13.00 14.59
CA HIS A 199 10.55 12.13 15.75
C HIS A 199 12.00 11.73 16.00
N PHE A 200 12.73 11.37 14.94
CA PHE A 200 14.11 10.91 15.04
C PHE A 200 15.03 12.04 15.45
N GLN A 201 14.89 13.22 14.84
CA GLN A 201 15.64 14.40 15.21
C GLN A 201 15.39 14.81 16.68
N LYS A 202 14.12 14.82 17.10
CA LYS A 202 13.75 15.21 18.47
C LYS A 202 14.29 14.26 19.55
N ASN A 203 14.43 12.97 19.23
CA ASN A 203 14.76 11.92 20.19
C ASN A 203 16.16 11.32 19.99
N ASP A 204 16.99 11.93 19.14
CA ASP A 204 18.31 11.43 18.75
C ASP A 204 18.27 9.96 18.27
N LEU A 205 17.32 9.65 17.38
CA LEU A 205 17.13 8.32 16.81
C LEU A 205 17.62 8.27 15.36
N LYS A 206 18.00 7.07 14.94
CA LYS A 206 18.36 6.79 13.54
C LYS A 206 17.94 5.40 13.14
N HIS A 207 17.70 5.20 11.86
CA HIS A 207 17.49 3.87 11.30
C HIS A 207 18.76 3.03 11.44
N VAL A 208 18.63 1.79 11.94
CA VAL A 208 19.74 0.84 12.06
C VAL A 208 19.36 -0.51 11.45
N GLN A 209 19.80 -0.74 10.22
CA GLN A 209 19.50 -1.96 9.46
C GLN A 209 19.93 -3.25 10.19
N SER A 210 21.09 -3.26 10.85
CA SER A 210 21.55 -4.46 11.57
C SER A 210 20.66 -4.82 12.78
N VAL A 211 20.05 -3.81 13.42
CA VAL A 211 19.08 -4.01 14.51
C VAL A 211 17.76 -4.51 13.93
N TYR A 212 17.30 -3.93 12.81
CA TYR A 212 16.14 -4.41 12.05
C TYR A 212 16.25 -5.91 11.78
N ASP A 213 17.34 -6.32 11.11
CA ASP A 213 17.52 -7.71 10.64
C ASP A 213 17.65 -8.69 11.81
N ARG A 214 18.27 -8.28 12.92
CA ARG A 214 18.36 -9.11 14.12
C ARG A 214 16.99 -9.30 14.76
N ARG A 215 16.26 -8.21 14.99
CA ARG A 215 14.96 -8.22 15.67
C ARG A 215 13.90 -8.98 14.88
N ILE A 216 13.83 -8.80 13.56
CA ILE A 216 12.94 -9.60 12.69
C ILE A 216 13.27 -11.09 12.77
N ARG A 217 14.56 -11.48 12.73
CA ARG A 217 14.96 -12.89 12.85
C ARG A 217 14.61 -13.49 14.22
N GLU A 218 14.67 -12.73 15.29
CA GLU A 218 14.27 -13.17 16.64
C GLU A 218 12.75 -13.32 16.74
N PHE A 219 11.99 -12.35 16.22
CA PHE A 219 10.53 -12.38 16.20
C PHE A 219 10.00 -13.57 15.41
N LEU A 220 10.53 -13.83 14.21
CA LEU A 220 10.15 -14.99 13.39
C LEU A 220 10.47 -16.34 14.06
N LYS A 221 11.36 -16.36 15.06
CA LYS A 221 11.68 -17.54 15.87
C LYS A 221 10.88 -17.60 17.18
N GLY A 222 9.93 -16.69 17.41
CA GLY A 222 9.16 -16.57 18.64
C GLY A 222 9.99 -16.16 19.86
N LYS A 223 11.15 -15.49 19.65
CA LYS A 223 12.09 -15.16 20.73
C LYS A 223 11.92 -13.77 21.31
N CYS A 224 11.15 -12.90 20.66
CA CYS A 224 10.87 -11.57 21.15
C CYS A 224 9.54 -11.06 20.59
N GLU A 225 8.99 -10.05 21.26
CA GLU A 225 7.90 -9.23 20.74
C GLU A 225 8.48 -8.02 19.98
N LEU A 226 7.71 -7.47 19.04
CA LEU A 226 8.03 -6.25 18.32
C LEU A 226 7.20 -5.08 18.82
N GLU A 227 7.89 -4.03 19.24
CA GLU A 227 7.27 -2.71 19.43
C GLU A 227 7.25 -1.97 18.09
N VAL A 228 6.06 -1.68 17.59
CA VAL A 228 5.81 -1.04 16.29
C VAL A 228 5.06 0.27 16.51
N PHE A 229 5.60 1.36 15.97
CA PHE A 229 4.97 2.67 15.88
C PHE A 229 4.31 2.81 14.51
N VAL A 230 3.00 2.73 14.49
CA VAL A 230 2.20 2.80 13.27
C VAL A 230 1.74 4.23 13.04
N TYR A 231 2.01 4.77 11.87
CA TYR A 231 1.58 6.11 11.51
C TYR A 231 0.05 6.17 11.34
N PHE A 232 -0.56 7.17 11.96
CA PHE A 232 -1.99 7.47 11.80
C PHE A 232 -2.23 8.95 12.12
N LYS A 233 -2.90 9.67 11.20
CA LYS A 233 -3.33 11.07 11.38
C LYS A 233 -2.24 12.00 11.95
N GLY A 234 -1.03 11.93 11.40
CA GLY A 234 0.09 12.80 11.77
C GLY A 234 0.86 12.37 13.03
N GLY A 235 0.49 11.27 13.67
CA GLY A 235 1.15 10.73 14.86
C GLY A 235 1.53 9.26 14.71
N PHE A 236 2.05 8.68 15.80
CA PHE A 236 2.33 7.26 15.89
C PHE A 236 1.51 6.60 16.99
N GLU A 237 0.76 5.56 16.63
CA GLU A 237 0.13 4.65 17.57
C GLU A 237 1.09 3.49 17.89
N LYS A 238 1.24 3.16 19.18
CA LYS A 238 2.08 2.02 19.60
C LYS A 238 1.30 0.72 19.50
N TYR A 239 1.90 -0.28 18.87
CA TYR A 239 1.38 -1.63 18.73
C TYR A 239 2.46 -2.65 19.12
N ASN A 240 2.09 -3.70 19.86
CA ASN A 240 3.00 -4.79 20.19
C ASN A 240 2.56 -6.06 19.43
N LEU A 241 3.52 -6.71 18.75
CA LEU A 241 3.32 -7.97 18.01
C LEU A 241 4.13 -9.10 18.62
#